data_AF-V5IAG3-F1
#
_entry.id   AF-V5IAG3-F1
#
_cell.length_a   1.000
_cell.length_b   1.000
_cell.length_c   1.000
_cell.angle_alpha   90.00
_cell.angle_beta   90.00
_cell.angle_gamma   90.00
#
_symmetry.space_group_name_H-M   'P 1'
#
loop_
_entity.id
_entity.type
_entity.pdbx_description
1 polymer ?
#
loop_
_entity_poly.entity_id
_entity_poly.type
_entity_poly.pdbx_seq_one_letter_code
_entity_poly.pdbx_strand_id
1 'polypeptide(L)'
;VLLQGEGVDERPIEFASRLLSPAERNYSCLEREALAVVWSATEKFRIYLECAEVTIGTDHQPLQWLFSIKFPSGRLARWAMRIQSLNMKLVYTPGRIVVADTLSRPICEQEAIASCGISYVTIELPSFSKGDFRQNQKDDPELDKIIVALEGADQLN
;
A
#
# COMPACT_ATOMS: atom_id res chain seq x y z
N VAL A 1 2.05 3.83 -4.58
CA VAL A 1 1.89 2.47 -5.16
C VAL A 1 2.34 1.48 -4.12
N LEU A 2 1.61 0.38 -3.93
CA LEU A 2 2.00 -0.72 -3.05
C LEU A 2 2.67 -1.80 -3.90
N LEU A 3 3.91 -2.13 -3.56
CA LEU A 3 4.71 -3.15 -4.22
C LEU A 3 5.05 -4.27 -3.22
N GLN A 4 5.26 -5.49 -3.71
CA GLN A 4 5.74 -6.62 -2.93
C GLN A 4 6.84 -7.35 -3.70
N GLY A 5 7.89 -7.74 -3.00
CA GLY A 5 9.09 -8.36 -3.56
C GLY A 5 10.35 -7.58 -3.16
N GLU A 6 11.49 -7.98 -3.73
CA GLU A 6 12.77 -7.31 -3.50
C GLU A 6 13.41 -6.93 -4.85
N GLY A 7 13.75 -5.66 -5.01
CA GLY A 7 14.51 -5.17 -6.17
C GLY A 7 13.80 -5.41 -7.51
N VAL A 8 14.36 -6.31 -8.33
CA VAL A 8 13.88 -6.56 -9.70
C VAL A 8 12.58 -7.38 -9.72
N ASP A 9 12.31 -8.11 -8.63
CA ASP A 9 11.11 -8.95 -8.48
C ASP A 9 9.94 -8.20 -7.82
N GLU A 10 10.05 -6.89 -7.62
CA GLU A 10 8.95 -6.07 -7.11
C GLU A 10 7.75 -6.09 -8.06
N ARG A 11 6.63 -6.59 -7.55
CA ARG A 11 5.35 -6.64 -8.27
C ARG A 11 4.36 -5.69 -7.63
N PRO A 12 3.61 -4.92 -8.43
CA PRO A 12 2.56 -4.06 -7.89
C PRO A 12 1.39 -4.90 -7.37
N ILE A 13 1.03 -4.65 -6.11
CA ILE A 13 -0.22 -5.16 -5.52
C ILE A 13 -1.35 -4.19 -5.86
N GLU A 14 -1.15 -2.90 -5.59
CA GLU A 14 -2.22 -1.91 -5.73
C GLU A 14 -1.69 -0.51 -6.06
N PHE A 15 -2.40 0.16 -6.96
CA PHE A 15 -2.16 1.55 -7.35
C PHE A 15 -3.19 2.46 -6.70
N ALA A 16 -2.74 3.62 -6.23
CA ALA A 16 -3.64 4.60 -5.62
C ALA A 16 -3.12 6.03 -5.83
N SER A 17 -4.06 6.93 -6.09
CA SER A 17 -3.85 8.36 -6.20
C SER A 17 -5.04 9.09 -5.61
N ARG A 18 -4.82 10.30 -5.08
CA ARG A 18 -5.87 11.15 -4.52
C ARG A 18 -5.64 12.59 -4.92
N LEU A 19 -6.71 13.28 -5.29
CA LEU A 19 -6.65 14.73 -5.51
C LEU A 19 -6.58 15.48 -4.18
N LEU A 20 -5.87 16.60 -4.17
CA LEU A 20 -5.82 17.51 -3.03
C LEU A 20 -7.08 18.38 -2.97
N SER A 21 -7.67 18.48 -1.79
CA SER A 21 -8.77 19.41 -1.51
C SER A 21 -8.30 20.88 -1.64
N PRO A 22 -9.21 21.86 -1.79
CA PRO A 22 -8.86 23.27 -1.93
C PRO A 22 -7.95 23.79 -0.80
N ALA A 23 -8.17 23.35 0.45
CA ALA A 23 -7.33 23.72 1.57
C ALA A 23 -5.94 23.07 1.51
N GLU A 24 -5.86 21.79 1.11
CA GLU A 24 -4.62 21.02 1.00
C GLU A 24 -3.72 21.51 -0.13
N ARG A 25 -4.28 22.13 -1.17
CA ARG A 25 -3.50 22.76 -2.25
C ARG A 25 -2.62 23.92 -1.76
N ASN A 26 -3.01 24.56 -0.66
CA ASN A 26 -2.25 25.65 -0.06
C ASN A 26 -1.12 25.15 0.86
N TYR A 27 -0.96 23.84 1.01
CA TYR A 27 0.09 23.27 1.86
C TYR A 27 1.44 23.38 1.16
N SER A 28 2.51 23.45 1.96
CA SER A 28 3.87 23.39 1.43
C SER A 28 4.13 22.07 0.69
N CYS A 29 5.16 22.03 -0.16
CA CYS A 29 5.55 20.81 -0.85
C CYS A 29 5.76 19.64 0.13
N LEU A 30 6.52 19.88 1.20
CA LEU A 30 6.76 18.90 2.27
C LEU A 30 5.47 18.37 2.89
N GLU A 31 4.52 19.26 3.21
CA GLU A 31 3.26 18.86 3.81
C GLU A 31 2.37 18.08 2.86
N ARG A 32 2.41 18.36 1.55
CA ARG A 32 1.65 17.60 0.55
C ARG A 32 2.21 16.19 0.40
N GLU A 33 3.53 16.05 0.34
CA GLU A 33 4.18 14.72 0.31
C GLU A 33 3.89 13.93 1.60
N ALA A 34 3.99 14.59 2.76
CA ALA A 34 3.65 13.98 4.04
C ALA A 34 2.20 13.53 4.12
N LEU A 35 1.27 14.37 3.63
CA LEU A 35 -0.14 14.03 3.57
C LEU A 35 -0.38 12.81 2.68
N ALA A 36 0.29 12.72 1.52
CA ALA A 36 0.17 11.57 0.63
C ALA A 36 0.59 10.27 1.35
N VAL A 37 1.71 10.29 2.08
CA VAL A 37 2.16 9.16 2.89
C VAL A 37 1.12 8.81 3.97
N VAL A 38 0.70 9.77 4.78
CA VAL A 38 -0.26 9.55 5.88
C VAL A 38 -1.57 8.97 5.35
N TRP A 39 -2.13 9.58 4.31
CA TRP A 39 -3.35 9.09 3.67
C TRP A 39 -3.18 7.67 3.14
N SER A 40 -2.10 7.42 2.41
CA SER A 40 -1.85 6.09 1.85
C SER A 40 -1.70 5.03 2.94
N ALA A 41 -1.03 5.36 4.04
CA ALA A 41 -0.74 4.42 5.12
C ALA A 41 -1.94 4.14 6.02
N THR A 42 -2.73 5.16 6.37
CA THR A 42 -3.81 5.02 7.35
C THR A 42 -5.19 4.80 6.74
N GLU A 43 -5.39 5.21 5.49
CA GLU A 43 -6.70 5.09 4.83
C GLU A 43 -6.67 4.07 3.71
N LYS A 44 -5.70 4.19 2.78
CA LYS A 44 -5.74 3.38 1.55
C LYS A 44 -5.20 1.97 1.72
N PHE A 45 -4.01 1.84 2.31
CA PHE A 45 -3.30 0.57 2.43
C PHE A 45 -3.34 -0.02 3.83
N ARG A 46 -4.13 0.56 4.75
CA ARG A 46 -4.17 0.21 6.18
C ARG A 46 -4.18 -1.30 6.43
N ILE A 47 -5.05 -2.04 5.73
CA ILE A 47 -5.20 -3.50 5.89
C ILE A 47 -3.91 -4.26 5.55
N TYR A 48 -3.12 -3.76 4.60
CA TYR A 48 -1.83 -4.35 4.24
C TYR A 48 -0.71 -3.99 5.23
N LEU A 49 -0.77 -2.80 5.84
CA LEU A 49 0.34 -2.26 6.65
C LEU A 49 0.23 -2.56 8.16
N GLU A 50 -0.97 -2.80 8.69
CA GLU A 50 -1.18 -2.92 10.15
C GLU A 50 -0.39 -4.05 10.83
N CYS A 51 -0.06 -5.11 10.10
CA CYS A 51 0.63 -6.28 10.63
C CYS A 51 1.96 -6.58 9.93
N ALA A 52 2.50 -5.64 9.13
CA ALA A 52 3.68 -5.84 8.32
C ALA A 52 4.73 -4.76 8.59
N GLU A 53 6.01 -5.15 8.51
CA GLU A 53 7.09 -4.16 8.40
C GLU A 53 7.14 -3.67 6.95
N VAL A 54 7.01 -2.36 6.77
CA VAL A 54 6.88 -1.77 5.43
C VAL A 54 7.88 -0.65 5.22
N THR A 55 8.45 -0.61 4.02
CA THR A 55 9.35 0.47 3.60
C THR A 55 8.59 1.45 2.72
N ILE A 56 8.60 2.73 3.09
CA ILE A 56 8.03 3.81 2.30
C ILE A 56 9.13 4.49 1.51
N GLY A 57 9.14 4.26 0.21
CA GLY A 57 9.98 4.97 -0.74
C GLY A 57 9.42 6.35 -1.07
N THR A 58 10.22 7.40 -0.91
CA THR A 58 9.87 8.78 -1.31
C THR A 58 11.03 9.42 -2.06
N ASP A 59 10.74 10.23 -3.07
CA ASP A 59 11.71 11.08 -3.76
C ASP A 59 11.98 12.40 -3.03
N HIS A 60 11.37 12.61 -1.86
CA HIS A 60 11.53 13.82 -1.07
C HIS A 60 12.37 13.59 0.19
N GLN A 61 13.68 13.84 0.08
CA GLN A 61 14.66 13.60 1.15
C GLN A 61 14.31 14.23 2.52
N PRO A 62 13.79 15.48 2.61
CA PRO A 62 13.40 16.06 3.89
C PRO A 62 12.30 15.28 4.63
N LEU A 63 11.51 14.49 3.93
CA LEU A 63 10.44 13.69 4.51
C LEU A 63 10.98 12.59 5.44
N GLN A 64 12.20 12.09 5.19
CA GLN A 64 12.86 11.09 6.05
C GLN A 64 12.96 11.54 7.50
N TRP A 65 13.17 12.85 7.70
CA TRP A 65 13.34 13.43 9.02
C TRP A 65 12.02 13.78 9.70
N LEU A 66 10.94 13.92 8.92
CA LEU A 66 9.67 14.49 9.37
C LEU A 66 9.04 13.71 10.53
N PHE A 67 9.10 12.39 10.48
CA PHE A 67 8.56 11.51 11.52
C PHE A 67 9.57 11.19 12.63
N SER A 68 10.81 11.67 12.51
CA SER A 68 11.85 11.60 13.54
C SER A 68 12.00 12.93 14.29
N ILE A 69 11.18 13.94 14.00
CA ILE A 69 11.18 15.22 14.71
C ILE A 69 10.79 14.98 16.17
N LYS A 70 11.61 15.47 17.11
CA LYS A 70 11.38 15.30 18.56
C LYS A 70 10.14 16.04 19.08
N PHE A 71 9.80 17.17 18.47
CA PHE A 71 8.67 18.03 18.87
C PHE A 71 7.90 18.51 17.64
N PRO A 72 7.19 17.61 16.93
CA PRO A 72 6.35 18.04 15.84
C PRO A 72 5.22 18.90 16.42
N SER A 73 4.83 19.96 15.72
CA SER A 73 3.74 20.84 16.13
C SER A 73 2.64 20.92 15.07
N GLY A 74 1.43 21.27 15.50
CA GLY A 74 0.30 21.49 14.60
C GLY A 74 -0.10 20.25 13.80
N ARG A 75 -0.12 20.38 12.46
CA ARG A 75 -0.60 19.33 11.55
C ARG A 75 0.32 18.11 11.50
N LEU A 76 1.63 18.35 11.47
CA LEU A 76 2.65 17.30 11.42
C LEU A 76 2.59 16.41 12.67
N ALA A 77 2.34 16.99 13.83
CA ALA A 77 2.17 16.25 15.08
C ALA A 77 0.99 15.26 15.01
N ARG A 78 -0.17 15.76 14.53
CA ARG A 78 -1.36 14.92 14.36
C ARG A 78 -1.15 13.79 13.36
N TRP A 79 -0.40 14.06 12.29
CA TRP A 79 -0.04 13.05 11.30
C TRP A 79 0.94 12.01 11.84
N ALA A 80 1.96 12.44 12.59
CA ALA A 80 2.89 11.54 13.25
C ALA A 80 2.16 10.58 14.21
N MET A 81 1.23 11.08 15.02
CA MET A 81 0.40 10.25 15.91
C MET A 81 -0.43 9.21 15.13
N ARG A 82 -0.96 9.59 13.96
CA ARG A 82 -1.78 8.68 13.14
C ARG A 82 -1.01 7.50 12.57
N ILE A 83 0.24 7.70 12.21
CA ILE A 83 1.08 6.65 11.63
C ILE A 83 1.96 5.94 12.67
N GLN A 84 2.00 6.43 13.91
CA GLN A 84 2.81 5.88 14.99
C GLN A 84 2.49 4.41 15.30
N SER A 85 1.26 3.97 15.01
CA SER A 85 0.86 2.57 15.19
C SER A 85 1.41 1.62 14.12
N LEU A 86 1.96 2.13 13.02
CA LEU A 86 2.46 1.34 11.90
C LEU A 86 3.97 1.11 12.03
N ASN A 87 4.42 -0.11 11.73
CA ASN A 87 5.85 -0.43 11.69
C ASN A 87 6.44 -0.08 10.31
N MET A 88 6.72 1.20 10.10
CA MET A 88 7.15 1.72 8.81
C MET A 88 8.52 2.42 8.84
N LYS A 89 9.33 2.17 7.81
CA LYS A 89 10.64 2.79 7.60
C LYS A 89 10.63 3.68 6.37
N LEU A 90 11.05 4.94 6.53
CA LEU A 90 11.08 5.88 5.41
C LEU A 90 12.45 5.87 4.72
N VAL A 91 12.47 5.62 3.41
CA VAL A 91 13.69 5.54 2.61
C VAL A 91 13.61 6.51 1.44
N TYR A 92 14.60 7.38 1.32
CA TYR A 92 14.76 8.22 0.15
C TYR A 92 15.13 7.35 -1.06
N THR A 93 14.32 7.42 -2.10
CA THR A 93 14.55 6.76 -3.39
C THR A 93 14.66 7.84 -4.45
N PRO A 94 15.82 8.01 -5.12
CA PRO A 94 15.97 9.04 -6.13
C PRO A 94 14.94 8.85 -7.24
N GLY A 95 14.29 9.96 -7.65
CA GLY A 95 13.19 9.96 -8.61
C GLY A 95 13.64 9.50 -10.01
N ARG A 96 13.64 8.20 -10.25
CA ARG A 96 13.75 7.60 -11.59
C ARG A 96 12.38 7.06 -11.94
N ILE A 97 11.68 7.73 -12.87
CA ILE A 97 10.31 7.44 -13.38
C ILE A 97 9.60 6.36 -12.55
N VAL A 98 9.14 6.77 -11.37
CA VAL A 98 8.46 5.88 -10.43
C VAL A 98 7.00 5.87 -10.85
N VAL A 99 6.36 4.71 -10.93
CA VAL A 99 4.93 4.55 -11.29
C VAL A 99 4.01 5.42 -10.39
N ALA A 100 4.48 5.83 -9.22
CA ALA A 100 3.79 6.79 -8.37
C ALA A 100 3.70 8.21 -8.97
N ASP A 101 4.72 8.68 -9.68
CA ASP A 101 4.76 10.04 -10.23
C ASP A 101 3.82 10.19 -11.44
N THR A 102 3.66 9.13 -12.23
CA THR A 102 2.69 9.12 -13.34
C THR A 102 1.24 9.21 -12.83
N LEU A 103 0.97 8.61 -11.67
CA LEU A 103 -0.34 8.68 -11.01
C LEU A 103 -0.60 10.04 -10.34
N SER A 104 0.44 10.73 -9.89
CA SER A 104 0.32 12.03 -9.24
C SER A 104 0.26 13.20 -10.24
N ARG A 105 0.78 13.00 -11.46
CA ARG A 105 0.85 14.00 -12.53
C ARG A 105 0.14 13.52 -13.81
N PRO A 106 -1.19 13.32 -13.80
CA PRO A 106 -1.90 12.95 -15.01
C PRO A 106 -1.73 14.05 -16.07
N ILE A 107 -1.37 13.64 -17.30
CA ILE A 107 -1.30 14.54 -18.46
C ILE A 107 -2.73 15.01 -18.75
N CYS A 108 -2.99 16.30 -18.58
CA CYS A 108 -4.26 16.91 -18.96
C CYS A 108 -4.10 17.48 -20.37
N GLU A 109 -4.38 16.65 -21.39
CA GLU A 109 -4.67 17.18 -22.72
C GLU A 109 -5.99 17.96 -22.61
N GLN A 110 -5.98 19.24 -22.99
CA GLN A 110 -7.07 20.19 -22.73
C GLN A 110 -8.32 19.96 -23.59
N GLU A 111 -8.43 18.82 -24.28
CA GLU A 111 -9.68 18.35 -24.84
C GLU A 111 -10.37 17.47 -23.80
N ALA A 112 -11.28 18.07 -23.04
CA ALA A 112 -12.16 17.34 -22.15
C ALA A 112 -12.99 16.33 -22.97
N ILE A 113 -12.48 15.11 -23.10
CA ILE A 113 -13.31 13.96 -23.47
C ILE A 113 -14.26 13.78 -22.29
N ALA A 114 -15.51 14.21 -22.46
CA ALA A 114 -16.60 14.14 -21.49
C ALA A 114 -17.02 12.72 -21.08
N SER A 115 -16.15 11.74 -21.30
CA SER A 115 -16.29 10.35 -20.91
C SER A 115 -14.95 9.92 -20.33
N CYS A 116 -14.81 10.05 -19.01
CA CYS A 116 -13.81 9.28 -18.30
C CYS A 116 -14.27 7.82 -18.37
N GLY A 117 -13.91 7.13 -19.45
CA GLY A 117 -14.12 5.70 -19.56
C GLY A 117 -13.39 5.06 -18.38
N ILE A 118 -14.14 4.41 -17.48
CA ILE A 118 -13.56 3.64 -16.39
C ILE A 118 -12.60 2.63 -17.04
N SER A 119 -11.31 2.90 -16.94
CA SER A 119 -10.27 1.99 -17.40
C SER A 119 -10.09 0.96 -16.30
N TYR A 120 -10.75 -0.19 -16.43
CA TYR A 120 -10.52 -1.31 -15.55
C TYR A 120 -9.43 -2.21 -16.15
N VAL A 121 -8.48 -2.63 -15.32
CA VAL A 121 -7.58 -3.73 -15.66
C VAL A 121 -8.34 -5.01 -15.35
N THR A 122 -8.62 -5.82 -16.36
CA THR A 122 -9.15 -7.17 -16.15
C THR A 122 -8.01 -8.05 -15.67
N ILE A 123 -7.98 -8.34 -14.38
CA ILE A 123 -7.06 -9.35 -13.83
C ILE A 123 -7.80 -10.68 -13.93
N GLU A 124 -7.23 -11.64 -14.67
CA GLU A 124 -7.67 -13.04 -14.59
C GLU A 124 -7.33 -13.54 -13.19
N LEU A 125 -8.31 -13.44 -12.29
CA LEU A 125 -8.23 -14.08 -10.99
C LEU A 125 -8.28 -15.60 -11.25
N PRO A 126 -7.30 -16.38 -10.74
CA PRO A 126 -7.41 -17.83 -10.81
C PRO A 126 -8.70 -18.26 -10.10
N SER A 127 -9.63 -18.82 -10.89
CA SER A 127 -10.88 -19.35 -10.37
C SER A 127 -10.62 -20.75 -9.83
N PHE A 128 -10.43 -20.83 -8.51
CA PHE A 128 -10.27 -22.12 -7.84
C PHE A 128 -11.63 -22.77 -7.63
N SER A 129 -11.79 -24.02 -8.06
CA SER A 129 -12.92 -24.85 -7.67
C SER A 129 -12.80 -25.25 -6.20
N LYS A 130 -13.91 -25.64 -5.55
CA LYS A 130 -13.88 -26.13 -4.16
C LYS A 130 -12.92 -27.32 -3.97
N GLY A 131 -12.73 -28.16 -4.99
CA GLY A 131 -11.78 -29.28 -4.94
C GLY A 131 -10.33 -28.81 -4.92
N ASP A 132 -10.02 -27.73 -5.66
CA ASP A 132 -8.66 -27.20 -5.78
C ASP A 132 -8.18 -26.58 -4.47
N PHE A 133 -9.07 -25.91 -3.73
CA PHE A 133 -8.75 -25.39 -2.40
C PHE A 133 -8.34 -26.51 -1.44
N ARG A 134 -9.07 -27.63 -1.46
CA ARG A 134 -8.78 -28.74 -0.55
C ARG A 134 -7.44 -29.40 -0.87
N GLN A 135 -7.09 -29.50 -2.14
CA GLN A 135 -5.79 -30.02 -2.57
C GLN A 135 -4.66 -29.08 -2.16
N ASN A 136 -4.77 -27.78 -2.47
CA ASN A 136 -3.77 -26.78 -2.08
C ASN A 136 -3.58 -26.69 -0.56
N GLN A 137 -4.64 -26.87 0.24
CA GLN A 137 -4.55 -26.91 1.70
C GLN A 137 -3.79 -28.14 2.24
N LYS A 138 -3.88 -29.29 1.56
CA LYS A 138 -3.10 -30.49 1.90
C LYS A 138 -1.65 -30.40 1.42
N ASP A 139 -1.42 -29.69 0.33
CA ASP A 139 -0.09 -29.47 -0.21
C ASP A 139 0.69 -28.41 0.62
N ASP A 140 -0.02 -27.62 1.46
CA ASP A 140 0.57 -26.64 2.37
C ASP A 140 1.14 -27.32 3.65
N PRO A 141 2.43 -27.12 3.96
CA PRO A 141 3.14 -27.85 5.02
C PRO A 141 2.74 -27.46 6.46
N GLU A 142 2.03 -26.34 6.66
CA GLU A 142 1.47 -25.95 7.96
C GLU A 142 0.03 -26.40 8.10
N LEU A 143 -0.80 -26.18 7.07
CA LEU A 143 -2.22 -26.50 7.12
C LEU A 143 -2.50 -28.01 7.12
N ASP A 144 -1.70 -28.81 6.42
CA ASP A 144 -1.87 -30.27 6.38
C ASP A 144 -1.82 -30.89 7.78
N LYS A 145 -0.89 -30.42 8.63
CA LYS A 145 -0.76 -30.89 10.02
C LYS A 145 -2.02 -30.65 10.83
N ILE A 146 -2.66 -29.49 10.62
CA ILE A 146 -3.90 -29.11 11.30
C ILE A 146 -5.06 -29.96 10.79
N ILE A 147 -5.12 -30.20 9.47
CA ILE A 147 -6.15 -31.02 8.83
C ILE A 147 -6.07 -32.46 9.34
N VAL A 148 -4.87 -33.05 9.35
CA VAL A 148 -4.64 -34.42 9.85
C VAL A 148 -5.02 -34.53 11.34
N ALA A 149 -4.68 -33.52 12.15
CA ALA A 149 -5.03 -33.52 13.57
C ALA A 149 -6.54 -33.44 13.83
N LEU A 150 -7.26 -32.62 13.06
CA LEU A 150 -8.70 -32.43 13.22
C LEU A 150 -9.52 -33.59 12.65
N GLU A 151 -9.12 -34.16 11.51
CA GLU A 151 -9.86 -35.23 10.83
C GLU A 151 -9.43 -36.64 11.25
N GLY A 152 -8.19 -36.80 11.73
CA GLY A 152 -7.70 -38.06 12.30
C GLY A 152 -8.21 -38.34 13.72
N ALA A 153 -8.67 -37.31 14.44
CA ALA A 153 -9.24 -37.46 15.78
C ALA A 153 -10.60 -38.19 15.79
N ASP A 154 -11.32 -38.21 14.68
CA ASP A 154 -12.62 -38.88 14.56
C ASP A 154 -12.52 -40.40 14.34
N GLN A 155 -11.32 -40.96 14.14
CA GLN A 155 -11.11 -42.41 13.90
C GLN A 155 -10.79 -43.22 15.17
N LEU A 156 -10.89 -42.64 16.36
CA LEU A 156 -10.61 -43.30 17.65
C LEU A 156 -11.84 -43.55 18.54
N ASN A 157 -13.04 -43.66 17.97
CA ASN A 157 -14.23 -44.19 18.66
C ASN A 157 -14.79 -45.42 17.94
#